data_AF-A0A7S1G7K2-F1
#
_entry.id   AF-A0A7S1G7K2-F1
#
_cell.length_a   1.000
_cell.length_b   1.000
_cell.length_c   1.000
_cell.angle_alpha   90.00
_cell.angle_beta   90.00
_cell.angle_gamma   90.00
#
_symmetry.space_group_name_H-M   'P 1'
#
loop_
_entity.id
_entity.type
_entity.pdbx_description
1 polymer ?
#
loop_
_entity_poly.entity_id
_entity_poly.type
_entity_poly.pdbx_seq_one_letter_code
_entity_poly.pdbx_strand_id
1 'polypeptide(L)'
;MAAHARWALIPRLQVFTGPMWSGKTRELVAATRATLVAGPRALAPAPGVADRAAAAVASAAAARGTPSAAATYDSAVYVKHSLDTRLSVSAITSRCGLQLAPAVPVASMAEVAVAPRTLIAVDEAQFMGDDLLEFAERLVFDEELQDTALLVGGLDLDYAGRPFGSVLALAAWVQEQAAAGVVSTAVHRLQARGTPR
;
A
#
# COMPACT_ATOMS: atom_id res chain seq x y z
N MET A 1 -12.04 10.40 23.80
CA MET A 1 -12.63 9.04 23.60
C MET A 1 -13.16 8.77 22.19
N ALA A 2 -13.72 9.74 21.44
CA ALA A 2 -14.28 9.50 20.09
C ALA A 2 -13.24 9.22 18.96
N ALA A 3 -11.97 9.56 19.16
CA ALA A 3 -10.91 9.24 18.19
C ALA A 3 -10.56 7.74 18.14
N HIS A 4 -10.78 7.03 19.25
CA HIS A 4 -10.39 5.63 19.32
C HIS A 4 -11.39 4.68 18.61
N ALA A 5 -12.68 5.02 18.64
CA ALA A 5 -13.70 4.17 18.01
C ALA A 5 -13.63 4.14 16.47
N ARG A 6 -13.08 5.18 15.85
CA ARG A 6 -13.00 5.30 14.38
C ARG A 6 -11.83 4.52 13.76
N TRP A 7 -10.74 4.28 14.49
CA TRP A 7 -9.63 3.45 13.98
C TRP A 7 -9.97 1.96 14.01
N ALA A 8 -10.82 1.51 14.94
CA ALA A 8 -11.25 0.12 15.03
C ALA A 8 -12.09 -0.35 13.81
N LEU A 9 -12.65 0.58 13.03
CA LEU A 9 -13.52 0.26 11.88
C LEU A 9 -12.80 0.28 10.53
N ILE A 10 -11.56 0.78 10.46
CA ILE A 10 -10.80 0.82 9.21
C ILE A 10 -9.76 -0.31 9.25
N PRO A 11 -9.76 -1.24 8.29
CA PRO A 11 -8.75 -2.29 8.23
C PRO A 11 -7.34 -1.70 8.09
N ARG A 12 -6.46 -2.04 9.03
CA ARG A 12 -5.04 -1.67 9.01
C ARG A 12 -4.25 -2.45 7.98
N LEU A 13 -4.62 -3.71 7.72
CA LEU A 13 -4.03 -4.51 6.65
C LEU A 13 -5.07 -4.80 5.57
N GLN A 14 -4.78 -4.40 4.33
CA GLN A 14 -5.66 -4.68 3.20
C GLN A 14 -4.89 -5.26 2.03
N VAL A 15 -5.42 -6.34 1.44
CA VAL A 15 -4.82 -6.96 0.26
C VAL A 15 -5.83 -6.98 -0.88
N PHE A 16 -5.50 -6.32 -1.99
CA PHE A 16 -6.24 -6.33 -3.25
C PHE A 16 -5.49 -7.21 -4.25
N THR A 17 -5.98 -8.43 -4.46
CA THR A 17 -5.34 -9.41 -5.33
C THR A 17 -6.26 -9.94 -6.42
N GLY A 18 -5.70 -10.59 -7.43
CA GLY A 18 -6.44 -11.10 -8.59
C GLY A 18 -5.70 -10.89 -9.92
N PRO A 19 -6.25 -11.39 -11.04
CA PRO A 19 -5.59 -11.35 -12.34
C PRO A 19 -5.42 -9.93 -12.89
N MET A 20 -4.66 -9.78 -13.97
CA MET A 20 -4.60 -8.51 -14.70
C MET A 20 -6.02 -8.01 -15.06
N TRP A 21 -6.20 -6.69 -15.04
CA TRP A 21 -7.47 -6.00 -15.34
C TRP A 21 -8.63 -6.22 -14.35
N SER A 22 -8.39 -6.86 -13.20
CA SER A 22 -9.39 -6.97 -12.13
C SER A 22 -9.68 -5.66 -11.38
N GLY A 23 -8.87 -4.62 -11.59
CA GLY A 23 -9.04 -3.30 -10.98
C GLY A 23 -8.32 -3.08 -9.65
N LYS A 24 -7.35 -3.94 -9.28
CA LYS A 24 -6.54 -3.83 -8.04
C LYS A 24 -6.06 -2.41 -7.74
N THR A 25 -5.32 -1.79 -8.67
CA THR A 25 -4.80 -0.43 -8.48
C THR A 25 -5.90 0.61 -8.26
N ARG A 26 -7.08 0.45 -8.88
CA ARG A 26 -8.22 1.35 -8.64
C ARG A 26 -8.71 1.23 -7.20
N GLU A 27 -8.92 0.00 -6.73
CA GLU A 27 -9.38 -0.25 -5.36
C GLU A 27 -8.33 0.18 -4.33
N LEU A 28 -7.05 -0.09 -4.59
CA LEU A 28 -5.93 0.40 -3.78
C LEU A 28 -5.95 1.93 -3.65
N VAL A 29 -6.06 2.66 -4.76
CA VAL A 29 -6.13 4.12 -4.76
C VAL A 29 -7.36 4.62 -4.00
N ALA A 30 -8.52 3.98 -4.21
CA ALA A 30 -9.76 4.35 -3.55
C ALA A 30 -9.70 4.12 -2.03
N ALA A 31 -9.24 2.96 -1.59
CA ALA A 31 -9.07 2.61 -0.18
C ALA A 31 -8.04 3.52 0.50
N THR A 32 -6.94 3.83 -0.20
CA THR A 32 -5.90 4.76 0.28
C THR A 32 -6.50 6.14 0.54
N ARG A 33 -7.24 6.70 -0.43
CA ARG A 33 -7.89 8.02 -0.31
C ARG A 33 -8.99 8.05 0.75
N ALA A 34 -9.78 6.98 0.88
CA ALA A 34 -10.81 6.87 1.91
C ALA A 34 -10.20 6.83 3.32
N THR A 35 -9.00 6.26 3.45
CA THR A 35 -8.32 6.08 4.74
C THR A 35 -7.48 7.31 5.13
N LEU A 36 -6.86 7.98 4.17
CA LEU A 36 -6.12 9.23 4.33
C LEU A 36 -7.06 10.43 4.28
N VAL A 37 -7.68 10.78 5.40
CA VAL A 37 -8.57 11.95 5.50
C VAL A 37 -7.79 13.29 5.65
N ALA A 38 -6.45 13.27 5.54
CA ALA A 38 -5.63 14.42 5.19
C ALA A 38 -4.72 14.04 4.01
N GLY A 39 -4.50 14.99 3.08
CA GLY A 39 -3.72 14.76 1.87
C GLY A 39 -2.31 14.20 2.17
N PRO A 40 -1.72 13.42 1.25
CA PRO A 40 -0.50 12.68 1.52
C PRO A 40 0.66 13.60 1.90
N ARG A 41 1.33 13.24 3.00
CA ARG A 41 2.69 13.68 3.27
C ARG A 41 3.61 12.54 2.87
N ALA A 42 4.21 12.62 1.69
CA ALA A 42 5.17 11.60 1.24
C ALA A 42 6.40 11.64 2.15
N LEU A 43 6.73 10.50 2.79
CA LEU A 43 8.01 10.34 3.45
C LEU A 43 9.07 9.97 2.40
N ALA A 44 10.29 10.49 2.60
CA ALA A 44 11.43 10.16 1.77
C ALA A 44 11.83 8.68 1.96
N PRO A 45 12.39 8.01 0.94
CA PRO A 45 13.06 6.73 1.15
C PRO A 45 14.23 6.87 2.13
N ALA A 46 14.66 5.75 2.69
CA ALA A 46 15.81 5.70 3.58
C ALA A 46 17.07 6.33 2.94
N PRO A 47 17.93 7.00 3.72
CA PRO A 47 19.21 7.51 3.20
C PRO A 47 20.06 6.36 2.66
N GLY A 48 20.42 6.44 1.37
CA GLY A 48 21.21 5.41 0.66
C GLY A 48 20.56 4.86 -0.61
N VAL A 49 19.27 5.14 -0.86
CA VAL A 49 18.59 4.78 -2.12
C VAL A 49 18.88 5.85 -3.18
N ALA A 50 19.82 5.56 -4.09
CA ALA A 50 20.40 6.54 -5.01
C ALA A 50 19.43 7.10 -6.09
N ASP A 51 19.51 8.43 -6.27
CA ASP A 51 19.31 9.27 -7.45
C ASP A 51 18.05 9.23 -8.33
N ARG A 52 17.03 8.39 -8.06
CA ARG A 52 15.74 8.48 -8.77
C ARG A 52 14.51 8.76 -7.91
N ALA A 53 14.62 8.65 -6.59
CA ALA A 53 13.50 8.90 -5.67
C ALA A 53 13.45 10.35 -5.12
N ALA A 54 14.60 11.04 -5.04
CA ALA A 54 14.70 12.38 -4.45
C ALA A 54 13.85 13.44 -5.18
N ALA A 55 13.77 13.37 -6.52
CA ALA A 55 13.00 14.32 -7.33
C ALA A 55 11.48 14.18 -7.13
N ALA A 56 10.97 12.96 -6.90
CA ALA A 56 9.55 12.72 -6.67
C ALA A 56 9.11 13.17 -5.27
N VAL A 57 9.96 12.91 -4.26
CA VAL A 57 9.71 13.26 -2.85
C VAL A 57 9.71 14.78 -2.62
N ALA A 58 10.62 15.50 -3.27
CA ALA A 58 10.72 16.96 -3.14
C ALA A 58 9.45 17.70 -3.60
N SER A 59 8.73 17.17 -4.59
CA SER A 59 7.47 17.77 -5.05
C SER A 59 6.27 17.50 -4.13
N ALA A 60 6.28 16.40 -3.34
CA ALA A 60 5.23 16.14 -2.35
C ALA A 60 5.33 17.01 -1.11
N ALA A 61 6.56 17.24 -0.63
CA ALA A 61 6.80 17.99 0.59
C ALA A 61 6.32 19.45 0.50
N ALA A 62 6.10 19.97 -0.71
CA ALA A 62 5.60 21.32 -0.97
C ALA A 62 4.09 21.50 -0.73
N ALA A 63 3.30 20.42 -0.70
CA ALA A 63 1.85 20.49 -0.47
C ALA A 63 1.54 20.45 1.05
N ARG A 64 1.89 21.52 1.77
CA ARG A 64 1.58 21.68 3.20
C ARG A 64 0.09 21.96 3.42
N GLY A 65 -0.72 20.90 3.48
CA GLY A 65 -2.09 20.99 4.00
C GLY A 65 -2.09 21.04 5.53
N THR A 66 -2.96 21.85 6.12
CA THR A 66 -3.22 21.83 7.58
C THR A 66 -3.84 20.49 7.97
N PRO A 67 -3.37 19.82 9.04
CA PRO A 67 -3.95 18.56 9.49
C PRO A 67 -5.43 18.77 9.87
N SER A 68 -6.31 17.98 9.24
CA SER A 68 -7.73 17.96 9.58
C SER A 68 -7.96 16.99 10.74
N ALA A 69 -8.78 17.38 11.72
CA ALA A 69 -9.16 16.56 12.89
C ALA A 69 -9.88 15.22 12.54
N ALA A 70 -10.07 14.94 11.25
CA ALA A 70 -10.69 13.74 10.70
C ALA A 70 -9.69 12.71 10.12
N ALA A 71 -8.41 13.04 9.98
CA ALA A 71 -7.38 12.13 9.44
C ALA A 71 -7.12 10.92 10.35
N THR A 72 -7.20 9.70 9.81
CA THR A 72 -6.87 8.46 10.53
C THR A 72 -5.35 8.32 10.73
N TYR A 73 -4.57 8.64 9.68
CA TYR A 73 -3.10 8.59 9.64
C TYR A 73 -2.53 9.99 9.37
N ASP A 74 -1.33 10.26 9.87
CA ASP A 74 -0.68 11.58 9.80
C ASP A 74 0.14 11.74 8.50
N SER A 75 0.54 10.63 7.89
CA SER A 75 1.34 10.62 6.67
C SER A 75 1.04 9.41 5.79
N ALA A 76 1.55 9.44 4.55
CA ALA A 76 1.35 8.37 3.57
C ALA A 76 2.62 8.10 2.78
N VAL A 77 2.93 6.84 2.54
CA VAL A 77 3.99 6.41 1.63
C VAL A 77 3.38 5.57 0.52
N TYR A 78 3.60 5.98 -0.72
CA TYR A 78 3.16 5.24 -1.90
C TYR A 78 4.36 4.54 -2.50
N VAL A 79 4.30 3.22 -2.59
CA VAL A 79 5.40 2.36 -3.00
C VAL A 79 4.99 1.62 -4.26
N LYS A 80 5.91 1.59 -5.23
CA LYS A 80 5.79 0.76 -6.43
C LYS A 80 7.09 0.02 -6.64
N HIS A 81 7.04 -1.15 -7.26
CA HIS A 81 8.27 -1.84 -7.62
C HIS A 81 9.03 -1.06 -8.70
N SER A 82 10.36 -1.00 -8.60
CA SER A 82 11.25 -0.26 -9.50
C SER A 82 11.22 -0.78 -10.94
N LEU A 83 10.89 -2.07 -11.13
CA LEU A 83 10.67 -2.66 -12.46
C LEU A 83 9.38 -2.18 -13.14
N ASP A 84 8.40 -1.68 -12.39
CA ASP A 84 7.16 -1.17 -12.99
C ASP A 84 7.39 0.25 -13.52
N THR A 85 7.64 0.37 -14.81
CA THR A 85 7.81 1.67 -15.50
C THR A 85 6.71 1.96 -16.51
N ARG A 86 5.69 1.10 -16.59
CA ARG A 86 4.73 1.03 -17.71
C ARG A 86 3.80 2.24 -17.81
N LEU A 87 3.32 2.77 -16.68
CA LEU A 87 2.36 3.88 -16.65
C LEU A 87 2.97 5.17 -16.11
N SER A 88 3.79 5.07 -15.07
CA SER A 88 4.55 6.19 -14.51
C SER A 88 5.68 5.65 -13.67
N VAL A 89 6.83 6.32 -13.70
CA VAL A 89 7.98 5.99 -12.82
C VAL A 89 7.77 6.48 -11.38
N SER A 90 6.93 7.49 -11.18
CA SER A 90 6.81 8.24 -9.92
C SER A 90 5.37 8.36 -9.41
N ALA A 91 4.45 7.52 -9.89
CA ALA A 91 3.07 7.46 -9.42
C ALA A 91 2.49 6.05 -9.56
N ILE A 92 1.67 5.65 -8.58
CA ILE A 92 0.76 4.50 -8.72
C ILE A 92 -0.41 4.97 -9.57
N THR A 93 -0.58 4.38 -10.76
CA THR A 93 -1.59 4.83 -11.74
C THR A 93 -2.52 3.69 -12.09
N SER A 94 -3.81 3.86 -11.81
CA SER A 94 -4.83 2.94 -12.26
C SER A 94 -5.16 3.19 -13.73
N ARG A 95 -5.63 2.14 -14.42
CA ARG A 95 -6.07 2.25 -15.82
C ARG A 95 -7.26 3.18 -16.03
N CYS A 96 -8.06 3.47 -14.98
CA CYS A 96 -9.16 4.42 -15.06
C CYS A 96 -8.74 5.86 -14.67
N GLY A 97 -7.44 6.17 -14.69
CA GLY A 97 -6.91 7.51 -14.47
C GLY A 97 -6.80 7.94 -13.01
N LEU A 98 -7.08 7.05 -12.04
CA LEU A 98 -6.85 7.37 -10.64
C LEU A 98 -5.37 7.24 -10.31
N GLN A 99 -4.84 8.17 -9.53
CA GLN A 99 -3.42 8.21 -9.20
C GLN A 99 -3.17 8.47 -7.71
N LEU A 100 -2.10 7.84 -7.20
CA LEU A 100 -1.41 8.23 -5.98
C LEU A 100 -0.01 8.70 -6.39
N ALA A 101 0.31 9.94 -6.08
CA ALA A 101 1.58 10.56 -6.40
C ALA A 101 2.03 11.46 -5.25
N PRO A 102 3.35 11.59 -5.03
CA PRO A 102 4.43 10.83 -5.66
C PRO A 102 4.54 9.42 -5.06
N ALA A 103 4.85 8.44 -5.91
CA ALA A 103 5.23 7.11 -5.50
C ALA A 103 6.74 6.93 -5.55
N VAL A 104 7.27 6.20 -4.57
CA VAL A 104 8.67 5.85 -4.43
C VAL A 104 8.88 4.50 -5.11
N PRO A 105 9.67 4.44 -6.19
CA PRO A 105 10.08 3.17 -6.77
C PRO A 105 11.16 2.51 -5.90
N VAL A 106 10.92 1.29 -5.45
CA VAL A 106 11.87 0.48 -4.64
C VAL A 106 12.04 -0.90 -5.27
N ALA A 107 13.19 -1.55 -5.06
CA ALA A 107 13.37 -2.96 -5.40
C ALA A 107 12.95 -3.89 -4.25
N SER A 108 12.92 -3.38 -3.02
CA SER A 108 12.56 -4.15 -1.83
C SER A 108 11.84 -3.29 -0.78
N MET A 109 10.99 -3.92 0.02
CA MET A 109 10.37 -3.32 1.21
C MET A 109 11.39 -2.91 2.28
N ALA A 110 12.62 -3.44 2.25
CA ALA A 110 13.70 -3.02 3.13
C ALA A 110 14.12 -1.55 2.92
N GLU A 111 13.85 -0.98 1.73
CA GLU A 111 14.14 0.42 1.40
C GLU A 111 13.10 1.40 1.96
N VAL A 112 11.96 0.89 2.43
CA VAL A 112 10.82 1.70 2.87
C VAL A 112 10.99 2.09 4.33
N ALA A 113 11.26 3.38 4.56
CA ALA A 113 11.23 3.95 5.90
C ALA A 113 9.77 4.15 6.37
N VAL A 114 9.50 3.76 7.61
CA VAL A 114 8.17 3.87 8.22
C VAL A 114 8.26 4.69 9.49
N ALA A 115 7.35 5.66 9.62
CA ALA A 115 7.09 6.34 10.89
C ALA A 115 5.76 5.84 11.48
N PRO A 116 5.55 5.97 12.80
CA PRO A 116 4.24 5.75 13.40
C PRO A 116 3.15 6.56 12.68
N ARG A 117 1.90 6.09 12.75
CA ARG A 117 0.74 6.77 12.15
C ARG A 117 0.86 7.00 10.63
N THR A 118 1.53 6.10 9.92
CA THR A 118 1.73 6.16 8.46
C THR A 118 0.85 5.13 7.73
N LEU A 119 0.21 5.55 6.64
CA LEU A 119 -0.40 4.64 5.67
C LEU A 119 0.60 4.31 4.56
N ILE A 120 0.87 3.03 4.34
CA ILE A 120 1.75 2.54 3.29
C ILE A 120 0.88 1.86 2.23
N ALA A 121 0.90 2.38 1.00
CA ALA A 121 0.20 1.78 -0.15
C ALA A 121 1.23 1.21 -1.13
N VAL A 122 1.22 -0.11 -1.33
CA VAL A 122 2.15 -0.81 -2.21
C VAL A 122 1.40 -1.31 -3.44
N ASP A 123 1.82 -0.92 -4.64
CA ASP A 123 1.32 -1.51 -5.90
C ASP A 123 2.36 -2.43 -6.54
N GLU A 124 1.90 -3.36 -7.36
CA GLU A 124 2.71 -4.39 -8.02
C GLU A 124 3.51 -5.26 -7.02
N ALA A 125 2.88 -5.58 -5.88
CA ALA A 125 3.49 -6.23 -4.75
C ALA A 125 4.01 -7.67 -5.02
N GLN A 126 3.55 -8.31 -6.10
CA GLN A 126 4.05 -9.62 -6.51
C GLN A 126 5.55 -9.64 -6.83
N PHE A 127 6.16 -8.47 -7.04
CA PHE A 127 7.60 -8.34 -7.29
C PHE A 127 8.45 -8.13 -6.03
N MET A 128 7.84 -7.88 -4.87
CA MET A 128 8.59 -7.61 -3.63
C MET A 128 9.20 -8.90 -3.06
N GLY A 129 8.49 -10.03 -3.16
CA GLY A 129 8.96 -11.30 -2.62
C GLY A 129 8.70 -11.42 -1.13
N ASP A 130 9.52 -12.19 -0.41
CA ASP A 130 9.26 -12.55 1.00
C ASP A 130 9.38 -11.34 1.96
N ASP A 131 10.13 -10.30 1.56
CA ASP A 131 10.28 -9.07 2.32
C ASP A 131 8.96 -8.34 2.61
N LEU A 132 7.93 -8.55 1.78
CA LEU A 132 6.60 -7.98 1.95
C LEU A 132 5.88 -8.60 3.14
N LEU A 133 6.05 -9.91 3.34
CA LEU A 133 5.45 -10.62 4.46
C LEU A 133 6.18 -10.24 5.75
N GLU A 134 7.52 -10.25 5.74
CA GLU A 134 8.33 -9.80 6.88
C GLU A 134 7.99 -8.36 7.29
N PHE A 135 7.79 -7.48 6.30
CA PHE A 135 7.37 -6.11 6.54
C PHE A 135 5.98 -6.05 7.17
N ALA A 136 5.01 -6.82 6.68
CA ALA A 136 3.66 -6.86 7.24
C ALA A 136 3.64 -7.39 8.68
N GLU A 137 4.41 -8.45 8.96
CA GLU A 137 4.61 -8.99 10.31
C GLU A 137 5.16 -7.93 11.26
N ARG A 138 6.20 -7.20 10.82
CA ARG A 138 6.78 -6.09 11.59
C ARG A 138 5.73 -5.03 11.93
N LEU A 139 4.88 -4.61 10.98
CA LEU A 139 3.84 -3.60 11.26
C LEU A 139 2.76 -4.06 12.25
N VAL A 140 2.58 -5.37 12.42
CA VAL A 140 1.61 -5.94 13.36
C VAL A 140 2.21 -6.14 14.74
N PHE A 141 3.42 -6.69 14.80
CA PHE A 141 4.01 -7.15 16.06
C PHE A 141 4.97 -6.16 16.70
N ASP A 142 5.51 -5.20 15.96
CA ASP A 142 6.32 -4.11 16.53
C ASP A 142 5.41 -3.07 17.16
N GLU A 143 5.52 -2.90 18.49
CA GLU A 143 4.70 -1.96 19.28
C GLU A 143 4.77 -0.52 18.76
N GLU A 144 5.92 -0.09 18.23
CA GLU A 144 6.11 1.26 17.70
C GLU A 144 5.36 1.51 16.39
N LEU A 145 4.97 0.43 15.68
CA LEU A 145 4.34 0.49 14.37
C LEU A 145 2.87 0.02 14.39
N GLN A 146 2.32 -0.27 15.57
CA GLN A 146 0.92 -0.70 15.75
C GLN A 146 -0.14 0.34 15.38
N ASP A 147 0.26 1.55 14.99
CA ASP A 147 -0.64 2.59 14.49
C ASP A 147 -0.40 2.91 13.00
N THR A 148 0.30 2.03 12.29
CA THR A 148 0.52 2.09 10.84
C THR A 148 -0.48 1.22 10.08
N ALA A 149 -0.73 1.54 8.81
CA ALA A 149 -1.52 0.71 7.90
C ALA A 149 -0.73 0.31 6.66
N LEU A 150 -1.06 -0.85 6.13
CA LEU A 150 -0.51 -1.40 4.90
C LEU A 150 -1.64 -1.83 3.97
N LEU A 151 -1.72 -1.18 2.82
CA LEU A 151 -2.62 -1.51 1.73
C LEU A 151 -1.79 -2.03 0.56
N VAL A 152 -2.11 -3.22 0.05
CA VAL A 152 -1.29 -3.92 -0.94
C VAL A 152 -2.12 -4.25 -2.16
N GLY A 153 -1.64 -3.89 -3.34
CA GLY A 153 -2.13 -4.32 -4.65
C GLY A 153 -1.13 -5.23 -5.34
N GLY A 154 -1.55 -6.41 -5.78
CA GLY A 154 -0.64 -7.32 -6.49
C GLY A 154 -1.35 -8.48 -7.20
N LEU A 155 -0.72 -9.05 -8.22
CA LEU A 155 -1.24 -10.23 -8.91
C LEU A 155 -1.26 -11.44 -7.97
N ASP A 156 -2.29 -12.29 -8.06
CA ASP A 156 -2.30 -13.58 -7.35
C ASP A 156 -1.49 -14.65 -8.09
N LEU A 157 -1.65 -14.71 -9.41
CA LEU A 157 -1.02 -15.73 -10.27
C LEU A 157 -0.16 -15.10 -11.38
N ASP A 158 0.88 -15.83 -11.77
CA ASP A 158 1.74 -15.54 -12.92
C ASP A 158 1.09 -15.96 -14.24
N TYR A 159 1.78 -15.76 -15.36
CA TYR A 159 1.28 -16.13 -16.69
C TYR A 159 1.09 -17.64 -16.88
N ALA A 160 1.74 -18.47 -16.05
CA ALA A 160 1.64 -19.92 -16.05
C ALA A 160 0.57 -20.43 -15.05
N GLY A 161 -0.17 -19.52 -14.39
CA GLY A 161 -1.19 -19.87 -13.42
C GLY A 161 -0.64 -20.31 -12.06
N ARG A 162 0.64 -20.04 -11.78
CA ARG A 162 1.28 -20.35 -10.48
C ARG A 162 1.19 -19.13 -9.56
N PRO A 163 1.22 -19.30 -8.23
CA PRO A 163 1.33 -18.16 -7.31
C PRO A 163 2.44 -17.18 -7.70
N PHE A 164 2.12 -15.89 -7.76
CA PHE A 164 3.08 -14.85 -8.12
C PHE A 164 3.63 -14.15 -6.87
N GLY A 165 4.87 -14.49 -6.53
CA GLY A 165 5.54 -13.91 -5.36
C GLY A 165 4.79 -14.23 -4.07
N SER A 166 4.84 -13.32 -3.12
CA SER A 166 4.30 -13.49 -1.77
C SER A 166 2.85 -13.00 -1.60
N VAL A 167 2.19 -12.49 -2.65
CA VAL A 167 0.87 -11.82 -2.51
C VAL A 167 -0.20 -12.77 -1.96
N LEU A 168 -0.23 -14.03 -2.41
CA LEU A 168 -1.15 -15.04 -1.88
C LEU A 168 -0.80 -15.47 -0.45
N ALA A 169 0.49 -15.59 -0.14
CA ALA A 169 0.95 -15.90 1.22
C ALA A 169 0.57 -14.78 2.20
N LEU A 170 0.79 -13.51 1.81
CA LEU A 170 0.34 -12.35 2.57
C LEU A 170 -1.17 -12.36 2.76
N ALA A 171 -1.96 -12.63 1.70
CA ALA A 171 -3.41 -12.68 1.80
C ALA A 171 -3.88 -13.75 2.82
N ALA A 172 -3.28 -14.94 2.79
CA ALA A 172 -3.57 -16.01 3.75
C ALA A 172 -3.21 -15.59 5.18
N TRP A 173 -2.00 -15.07 5.37
CA TRP A 173 -1.53 -14.60 6.67
C TRP A 173 -2.43 -13.48 7.24
N VAL A 174 -2.83 -12.52 6.40
CA VAL A 174 -3.77 -11.45 6.79
C VAL A 174 -5.12 -12.03 7.22
N GLN A 175 -5.63 -13.07 6.56
CA GLN A 175 -6.87 -13.74 6.97
C GLN A 175 -6.72 -14.47 8.31
N GLU A 176 -5.56 -15.06 8.59
CA GLU A 176 -5.27 -15.68 9.89
C GLU A 176 -5.26 -14.64 11.01
N GLN A 177 -4.62 -13.48 10.79
CA GLN A 177 -4.63 -12.39 11.77
C GLN A 177 -6.04 -11.84 12.00
N ALA A 178 -6.88 -11.83 10.97
CA ALA A 178 -8.31 -11.50 11.07
C ALA A 178 -9.04 -12.46 12.00
N ALA A 179 -8.86 -13.77 11.79
CA ALA A 179 -9.53 -14.82 12.54
C ALA A 179 -9.08 -14.85 14.01
N ALA A 180 -7.81 -14.52 14.26
CA ALA A 180 -7.26 -14.39 15.60
C ALA A 180 -7.65 -13.08 16.31
N GLY A 181 -8.26 -12.12 15.60
CA GLY A 181 -8.62 -10.81 16.15
C GLY A 181 -7.43 -9.92 16.52
N VAL A 182 -6.25 -10.19 15.94
CA VAL A 182 -4.99 -9.49 16.24
C VAL A 182 -5.00 -8.07 15.69
N VAL A 183 -5.51 -7.89 14.47
CA VAL A 183 -5.53 -6.60 13.78
C VAL A 183 -6.75 -6.53 12.86
N SER A 184 -7.25 -5.32 12.58
CA SER A 184 -8.32 -5.13 11.60
C SER A 184 -7.79 -5.37 10.18
N THR A 185 -8.44 -6.25 9.43
CA THR A 185 -7.95 -6.68 8.11
C THR A 185 -9.04 -6.78 7.05
N ALA A 186 -8.67 -6.69 5.77
CA ALA A 186 -9.53 -7.09 4.67
C ALA A 186 -8.73 -7.72 3.51
N VAL A 187 -9.25 -8.80 2.94
CA VAL A 187 -8.69 -9.42 1.73
C VAL A 187 -9.73 -9.40 0.63
N HIS A 188 -9.37 -8.74 -0.47
CA HIS A 188 -10.20 -8.53 -1.64
C HIS A 188 -9.60 -9.29 -2.83
N ARG A 189 -10.14 -10.47 -3.12
CA ARG A 189 -9.78 -11.23 -4.33
C ARG A 189 -10.69 -10.82 -5.50
N LEU A 190 -10.21 -9.87 -6.28
CA LEU A 190 -10.93 -9.26 -7.40
C LEU A 190 -10.89 -10.14 -8.63
N GLN A 191 -12.03 -10.28 -9.31
CA GLN A 191 -12.12 -10.98 -10.59
C GLN A 191 -11.87 -10.02 -11.76
N ALA A 192 -11.37 -10.55 -12.88
CA ALA A 192 -11.33 -9.78 -14.12
C ALA A 192 -12.76 -9.32 -14.46
N ARG A 193 -12.97 -8.01 -14.59
CA ARG A 193 -14.25 -7.50 -15.08
C ARG A 193 -14.30 -7.88 -16.56
N GLY A 194 -15.28 -8.69 -16.95
CA GLY A 194 -15.48 -9.04 -18.36
C GLY A 194 -15.45 -7.76 -19.20
N THR A 195 -14.68 -7.77 -20.28
CA THR A 195 -14.77 -6.70 -21.29
C THR A 195 -16.24 -6.57 -21.66
N PRO A 196 -16.86 -5.37 -21.56
CA PRO A 196 -18.09 -5.15 -22.29
C PRO A 196 -17.76 -5.48 -23.76
N ARG A 197 -18.45 -6.49 -24.29
CA ARG A 197 -18.38 -6.85 -25.70
C ARG A 197 -18.88 -5.69 -26.55
#